data_AF-A0A2E6RNG2-F1
#
_entry.id   AF-A0A2E6RNG2-F1
#
_cell.length_a   1.000
_cell.length_b   1.000
_cell.length_c   1.000
_cell.angle_alpha   90.00
_cell.angle_beta   90.00
_cell.angle_gamma   90.00
#
_symmetry.space_group_name_H-M   'P 1'
#
loop_
_entity.id
_entity.type
_entity.pdbx_description
1 polymer ?
#
loop_
_entity_poly.entity_id
_entity_poly.type
_entity_poly.pdbx_seq_one_letter_code
_entity_poly.pdbx_strand_id
1 'polypeptide(L)'
;MLAAVVPAIGFLFLWKKKDRESFSQLIGAVGVSAIVSANPLLAIVVIIAGALEYNKRKNKSDLKKALPALSKGAILSSIVLLSSHIIAGPVWVGIVIGIILVILLRKKIEGIDYNIFITKLFSLYKDSIKKTT
;
A
#
# COMPACT_ATOMS: atom_id res chain seq x y z
N MET A 1 4.54 8.47 -13.37
CA MET A 1 5.09 9.78 -12.93
C MET A 1 4.27 10.40 -11.80
N LEU A 2 2.94 10.48 -11.87
CA LEU A 2 2.09 11.07 -10.81
C LEU A 2 2.28 10.44 -9.41
N ALA A 3 2.41 9.11 -9.31
CA ALA A 3 2.58 8.42 -8.03
C ALA A 3 3.92 8.73 -7.31
N ALA A 4 4.97 9.14 -8.03
CA ALA A 4 6.26 9.50 -7.44
C ALA A 4 6.27 10.92 -6.87
N VAL A 5 5.42 11.79 -7.41
CA VAL A 5 5.34 13.21 -7.03
C VAL A 5 4.74 13.36 -5.63
N VAL A 6 3.74 12.55 -5.25
CA VAL A 6 3.08 12.62 -3.94
C VAL A 6 4.04 12.37 -2.76
N PRO A 7 4.82 11.27 -2.71
CA PRO A 7 5.80 11.06 -1.65
C PRO A 7 6.99 12.02 -1.75
N ALA A 8 7.39 12.46 -2.94
CA ALA A 8 8.43 13.47 -3.12
C ALA A 8 8.01 14.84 -2.55
N ILE A 9 6.76 15.27 -2.77
CA ILE A 9 6.17 16.47 -2.17
C ILE A 9 6.06 16.29 -0.65
N GLY A 10 5.53 15.16 -0.17
CA GLY A 10 5.47 14.88 1.28
C GLY A 10 6.84 14.89 1.96
N PHE A 11 7.88 14.45 1.24
CA PHE A 11 9.27 14.55 1.67
C PHE A 11 9.76 16.01 1.71
N LEU A 12 9.57 16.77 0.62
CA LEU A 12 9.96 18.19 0.52
C LEU A 12 9.31 19.07 1.60
N PHE A 13 8.08 18.75 2.00
CA PHE A 13 7.36 19.47 3.05
C PHE A 13 7.69 19.01 4.48
N LEU A 14 8.64 18.08 4.67
CA LEU A 14 9.06 17.55 5.98
C LEU A 14 7.86 17.32 6.93
N TRP A 15 6.91 16.47 6.52
CA TRP A 15 5.69 16.21 7.29
C TRP A 15 5.96 16.12 8.80
N LYS A 16 5.25 16.94 9.59
CA LYS A 16 5.49 17.11 11.02
C LYS A 16 5.35 15.76 11.73
N LYS A 17 5.90 15.63 12.95
CA LYS A 17 5.78 14.42 13.79
C LYS A 17 4.36 13.83 13.86
N LYS A 18 3.33 14.68 13.76
CA LYS A 18 1.91 14.33 13.77
C LYS A 18 1.49 13.47 12.56
N ASP A 19 2.18 13.58 11.42
CA ASP A 19 1.77 12.98 10.14
C ASP A 19 2.68 11.81 9.71
N ARG A 20 3.62 11.41 10.58
CA ARG A 20 4.57 10.32 10.30
C ARG A 20 3.92 8.98 10.00
N GLU A 21 2.78 8.70 10.63
CA GLU A 21 2.03 7.46 10.38
C GLU A 21 1.49 7.44 8.95
N SER A 22 0.87 8.55 8.51
CA SER A 22 0.37 8.74 7.15
C SER A 22 1.50 8.71 6.12
N PHE A 23 2.67 9.28 6.46
CA PHE A 23 3.85 9.19 5.61
C PHE A 23 4.35 7.75 5.45
N SER A 24 4.50 7.00 6.53
CA SER A 24 4.88 5.58 6.47
C SER A 24 3.85 4.78 5.66
N GLN A 25 2.56 5.03 5.84
CA GLN A 25 1.51 4.41 5.04
C GLN A 25 1.63 4.73 3.55
N LEU A 26 1.95 5.98 3.20
CA LEU A 26 2.17 6.40 1.82
C LEU A 26 3.40 5.72 1.20
N ILE A 27 4.53 5.68 1.91
CA ILE A 27 5.75 4.97 1.45
C ILE A 27 5.42 3.51 1.15
N GLY A 28 4.63 2.84 2.00
CA GLY A 28 4.25 1.45 1.79
C GLY A 28 3.43 1.25 0.53
N ALA A 29 2.44 2.11 0.30
CA ALA A 29 1.59 2.07 -0.89
C ALA A 29 2.37 2.39 -2.19
N VAL A 30 3.28 3.37 -2.13
CA VAL A 30 4.14 3.74 -3.25
C VAL A 30 5.16 2.63 -3.53
N GLY A 31 5.69 1.97 -2.50
CA GLY A 31 6.58 0.82 -2.63
C GLY A 31 5.96 -0.33 -3.41
N VAL A 32 4.71 -0.68 -3.10
CA VAL A 32 3.95 -1.67 -3.88
C VAL A 32 3.77 -1.21 -5.32
N SER A 33 3.43 0.07 -5.52
CA SER A 33 3.29 0.64 -6.86
C SER A 33 4.60 0.59 -7.66
N ALA A 34 5.74 0.82 -7.01
CA ALA A 34 7.07 0.71 -7.61
C ALA A 34 7.37 -0.72 -8.09
N ILE A 35 7.00 -1.72 -7.29
CA ILE A 35 7.17 -3.14 -7.62
C ILE A 35 6.27 -3.52 -8.79
N VAL A 36 4.97 -3.22 -8.72
CA VAL A 36 3.98 -3.61 -9.74
C VAL A 36 4.24 -2.92 -11.07
N SER A 37 4.70 -1.67 -11.06
CA SER A 37 5.07 -0.95 -12.29
C SER A 37 6.51 -1.22 -12.75
N ALA A 38 7.26 -2.08 -12.06
CA ALA A 38 8.69 -2.33 -12.29
C ALA A 38 9.49 -1.03 -12.49
N ASN A 39 9.20 0.00 -11.67
CA ASN A 39 9.72 1.35 -11.87
C ASN A 39 10.89 1.65 -10.91
N PRO A 40 12.15 1.64 -11.39
CA PRO A 40 13.32 1.83 -10.54
C PRO A 40 13.42 3.24 -9.95
N LEU A 41 12.93 4.27 -10.66
CA LEU A 41 12.93 5.64 -10.14
C LEU A 41 12.01 5.78 -8.92
N LEU A 42 10.83 5.17 -8.99
CA LEU A 42 9.91 5.10 -7.85
C LEU A 42 10.51 4.32 -6.67
N ALA A 43 11.20 3.22 -6.95
CA ALA A 43 11.89 2.44 -5.92
C ALA A 43 12.96 3.28 -5.19
N ILE A 44 13.76 4.05 -5.92
CA ILE A 44 14.76 4.95 -5.36
C ILE A 44 14.11 5.99 -4.42
N VAL A 45 13.00 6.60 -4.82
CA VAL A 45 12.26 7.55 -3.98
C VAL A 45 11.78 6.90 -2.69
N VAL A 46 11.23 5.69 -2.76
CA VAL A 46 10.76 4.92 -1.60
C VAL A 46 11.91 4.60 -0.63
N ILE A 47 13.07 4.19 -1.16
CA ILE A 47 14.27 3.88 -0.37
C ILE A 47 14.78 5.15 0.34
N ILE A 48 14.95 6.25 -0.38
CA ILE A 48 15.46 7.51 0.19
C ILE A 48 14.49 8.04 1.24
N ALA A 49 13.19 8.09 0.93
CA ALA A 49 12.15 8.55 1.85
C ALA A 49 12.10 7.69 3.13
N GLY A 50 12.20 6.37 2.97
CA GLY A 50 12.24 5.43 4.10
C GLY A 50 13.49 5.57 4.97
N ALA A 51 14.67 5.69 4.35
CA ALA A 51 15.94 5.85 5.05
C ALA A 51 15.99 7.16 5.86
N LEU A 52 15.51 8.26 5.28
CA LEU A 52 15.46 9.55 5.96
C LEU A 52 14.46 9.56 7.11
N GLU A 53 13.31 8.90 6.94
CA GLU A 53 12.34 8.77 8.00
C GLU A 53 12.82 7.86 9.14
N TYR A 54 13.55 6.80 8.81
CA TYR A 54 14.23 5.98 9.80
C TYR A 54 15.27 6.80 10.58
N ASN A 55 16.10 7.59 9.89
CA ASN A 55 17.15 8.39 10.52
C ASN A 55 16.60 9.52 11.40
N LYS A 56 15.46 10.12 11.05
CA LYS A 56 14.82 11.17 11.86
C LYS A 56 14.08 10.62 13.09
N ARG A 57 14.00 9.31 13.32
CA ARG A 57 13.34 8.72 14.50
C ARG A 57 14.33 8.61 15.65
N LYS A 58 14.17 9.49 16.63
CA LYS A 58 15.03 9.54 17.83
C LYS A 58 14.68 8.50 18.89
N ASN A 59 13.52 7.82 18.80
CA ASN A 59 13.06 6.93 19.86
C ASN A 59 12.38 5.65 19.33
N LYS A 60 12.57 4.52 20.02
CA LYS A 60 12.02 3.20 19.63
C LYS A 60 10.49 3.20 19.54
N SER A 61 9.81 4.05 20.32
CA SER A 61 8.35 4.21 20.29
C SER A 61 7.83 4.69 18.93
N ASP A 62 8.57 5.59 18.26
CA ASP A 62 8.18 6.08 16.95
C ASP A 62 8.24 4.95 15.91
N LEU A 63 9.28 4.11 15.97
CA LEU A 63 9.44 2.95 15.09
C LEU A 63 8.30 1.94 15.25
N LYS A 64 7.87 1.68 16.49
CA LYS A 64 6.73 0.78 16.77
C LYS A 64 5.41 1.22 16.13
N LYS A 65 5.22 2.52 15.86
CA LYS A 65 4.02 3.03 15.18
C LYS A 65 4.17 3.03 13.65
N ALA A 66 5.38 3.16 13.15
CA ALA A 66 5.65 3.31 11.72
C ALA A 66 5.70 2.01 10.95
N LEU A 67 6.29 0.95 11.52
CA LEU A 67 6.28 -0.36 10.86
C LEU A 67 4.84 -0.83 10.57
N PRO A 68 3.91 -0.80 11.53
CA PRO A 68 2.52 -1.16 11.27
C PRO A 68 1.87 -0.27 10.19
N ALA A 69 2.15 1.03 10.20
CA ALA A 69 1.59 1.96 9.21
C ALA A 69 2.13 1.72 7.80
N LEU A 70 3.44 1.47 7.67
CA LEU A 70 4.09 1.07 6.42
C LEU A 70 3.47 -0.22 5.88
N SER A 71 3.41 -1.27 6.71
CA SER A 71 2.80 -2.54 6.35
C SER A 71 1.34 -2.38 5.97
N LYS A 72 0.57 -1.56 6.70
CA LYS A 72 -0.83 -1.25 6.38
C LYS A 72 -0.95 -0.55 5.03
N GLY A 73 -0.04 0.36 4.69
CA GLY A 73 0.01 0.98 3.37
C GLY A 73 0.22 -0.02 2.25
N ALA A 74 1.25 -0.86 2.41
CA ALA A 74 1.58 -1.91 1.46
C ALA A 74 0.41 -2.88 1.28
N ILE A 75 -0.09 -3.49 2.36
CA ILE A 75 -1.17 -4.48 2.34
C ILE A 75 -2.42 -3.91 1.66
N LEU A 76 -2.88 -2.73 2.10
CA LEU A 76 -4.11 -2.16 1.55
C LEU A 76 -3.97 -1.81 0.06
N SER A 77 -2.82 -1.28 -0.37
CA SER A 77 -2.57 -1.02 -1.79
C SER A 77 -2.53 -2.30 -2.63
N SER A 78 -1.92 -3.37 -2.10
CA SER A 78 -1.91 -4.68 -2.76
C SER A 78 -3.31 -5.25 -2.92
N ILE A 79 -4.20 -5.08 -1.93
CA ILE A 79 -5.60 -5.53 -2.04
C ILE A 79 -6.30 -4.82 -3.20
N VAL A 80 -6.15 -3.51 -3.32
CA VAL A 80 -6.73 -2.73 -4.43
C VAL A 80 -6.19 -3.25 -5.77
N LEU A 81 -4.87 -3.40 -5.89
CA LEU A 81 -4.25 -3.86 -7.15
C LEU A 81 -4.67 -5.29 -7.51
N LEU A 82 -4.66 -6.21 -6.55
CA LEU A 82 -5.11 -7.59 -6.76
C LEU A 82 -6.58 -7.65 -7.17
N SER A 83 -7.45 -6.90 -6.48
CA SER A 83 -8.87 -6.84 -6.87
C SER A 83 -9.05 -6.28 -8.27
N SER A 84 -8.25 -5.28 -8.66
CA SER A 84 -8.29 -4.72 -10.01
C SER A 84 -7.89 -5.69 -11.10
N HIS A 85 -7.09 -6.71 -10.76
CA HIS A 85 -6.63 -7.73 -11.67
C HIS A 85 -7.61 -8.91 -11.79
N ILE A 86 -8.29 -9.24 -10.69
CA ILE A 86 -9.26 -10.35 -10.64
C ILE A 86 -10.56 -9.98 -11.35
N ILE A 87 -10.98 -8.71 -11.26
CA ILE A 87 -12.26 -8.25 -11.78
C ILE A 87 -12.12 -8.01 -13.29
N ALA A 88 -12.78 -8.86 -14.08
CA ALA A 88 -12.83 -8.71 -15.52
C ALA A 88 -13.53 -7.40 -15.92
N GLY A 89 -12.97 -6.69 -16.90
CA GLY A 89 -13.47 -5.41 -17.39
C GLY A 89 -12.44 -4.29 -17.32
N PRO A 90 -12.86 -3.02 -17.43
CA PRO A 90 -11.95 -1.89 -17.34
C PRO A 90 -11.27 -1.84 -15.96
N VAL A 91 -9.95 -1.64 -15.93
CA VAL A 91 -9.12 -1.62 -14.71
C VAL A 91 -9.69 -0.71 -13.62
N TRP A 92 -10.29 0.42 -13.99
CA TRP A 92 -10.86 1.37 -13.04
C TRP A 92 -12.02 0.78 -12.21
N VAL A 93 -12.82 -0.15 -12.78
CA VAL A 93 -13.94 -0.80 -12.07
C VAL A 93 -13.38 -1.65 -10.93
N GLY A 94 -12.35 -2.44 -11.23
CA GLY A 94 -11.71 -3.27 -10.22
C GLY A 94 -10.97 -2.45 -9.15
N ILE A 95 -10.42 -1.28 -9.51
CA ILE A 95 -9.88 -0.33 -8.52
C ILE A 95 -10.96 0.19 -7.57
N VAL A 96 -12.14 0.59 -8.07
CA VAL A 96 -13.25 1.08 -7.24
C VAL A 96 -13.70 0.00 -6.24
N ILE A 97 -13.87 -1.24 -6.73
CA ILE A 97 -14.24 -2.37 -5.88
C ILE A 97 -13.15 -2.65 -4.84
N GLY A 98 -11.88 -2.58 -5.23
CA GLY A 98 -10.75 -2.68 -4.31
C GLY A 98 -10.76 -1.65 -3.19
N ILE A 99 -11.08 -0.39 -3.51
CA ILE A 99 -11.20 0.68 -2.52
C ILE A 99 -12.35 0.39 -1.55
N ILE A 100 -13.51 -0.06 -2.06
CA ILE A 100 -14.65 -0.45 -1.22
C ILE A 100 -14.25 -1.59 -0.27
N LEU A 101 -13.58 -2.63 -0.77
CA LEU A 101 -13.06 -3.73 0.07
C LEU A 101 -12.13 -3.22 1.17
N VAL A 102 -11.19 -2.33 0.84
CA VAL A 102 -10.30 -1.72 1.82
C VAL A 102 -11.07 -0.90 2.87
N ILE A 103 -12.13 -0.19 2.50
CA ILE A 103 -12.97 0.56 3.45
C ILE A 103 -13.67 -0.39 4.42
N LEU A 104 -14.24 -1.49 3.91
CA LEU A 104 -14.87 -2.53 4.73
C LEU A 104 -13.88 -3.16 5.71
N LEU A 105 -12.68 -3.49 5.21
CA LEU A 105 -11.57 -3.99 6.02
C LEU A 105 -11.07 -2.95 7.03
N ARG A 106 -11.14 -1.64 6.78
CA ARG A 106 -10.76 -0.64 7.79
C ARG A 106 -11.80 -0.49 8.89
N LYS A 107 -13.07 -0.68 8.58
CA LYS A 107 -14.17 -0.57 9.54
C LYS A 107 -14.22 -1.73 10.55
N LYS A 108 -13.33 -2.73 10.42
CA LYS A 108 -13.23 -3.88 11.33
C LYS A 108 -14.61 -4.51 11.60
N ILE A 109 -15.37 -4.70 10.52
CA ILE A 109 -16.72 -5.24 10.57
C ILE A 109 -16.66 -6.59 11.27
N GLU A 110 -17.44 -6.74 12.35
CA GLU A 110 -17.53 -7.98 13.11
C GLU A 110 -17.90 -9.13 12.16
N GLY A 111 -17.08 -10.19 12.15
CA GLY A 111 -17.29 -11.38 11.31
C GLY A 111 -16.34 -11.53 10.11
N ILE A 112 -15.50 -10.55 9.78
CA ILE A 112 -14.49 -10.70 8.72
C ILE A 112 -13.13 -11.05 9.32
N ASP A 113 -12.71 -12.30 9.18
CA ASP A 113 -11.34 -12.71 9.47
C ASP A 113 -10.41 -12.27 8.32
N TYR A 114 -9.52 -11.32 8.64
CA TYR A 114 -8.55 -10.76 7.68
C TYR A 114 -7.63 -11.83 7.08
N ASN A 115 -7.20 -12.81 7.87
CA ASN A 115 -6.25 -13.82 7.40
C ASN A 115 -6.92 -14.73 6.37
N ILE A 116 -8.16 -15.12 6.65
CA ILE A 116 -8.98 -15.91 5.72
C ILE A 116 -9.25 -15.10 4.44
N PHE A 117 -9.61 -13.81 4.58
CA PHE A 117 -9.85 -12.94 3.44
C PHE A 117 -8.63 -12.80 2.52
N ILE A 118 -7.45 -12.50 3.06
CA ILE A 118 -6.23 -12.31 2.26
C ILE A 118 -5.84 -13.62 1.55
N THR A 119 -5.96 -14.75 2.24
CA THR A 119 -5.67 -16.06 1.66
C THR A 119 -6.61 -16.38 0.49
N LYS A 120 -7.89 -16.08 0.65
CA LYS A 120 -8.90 -16.29 -0.39
C LYS A 120 -8.73 -15.33 -1.57
N LEU A 121 -8.34 -14.08 -1.31
CA LEU A 121 -8.03 -13.13 -2.38
C LEU A 121 -6.83 -13.61 -3.21
N PHE A 122 -5.79 -14.14 -2.54
CA PHE A 122 -4.61 -14.67 -3.19
C PHE A 122 -4.91 -15.94 -4.01
N SER A 123 -5.79 -16.82 -3.53
CA SER A 123 -6.21 -18.00 -4.30
C SER A 123 -6.95 -17.59 -5.58
N LEU A 124 -7.88 -16.63 -5.48
CA LEU A 124 -8.61 -16.10 -6.65
C LEU A 124 -7.68 -15.46 -7.68
N TYR A 125 -6.66 -14.72 -7.22
CA TYR A 125 -5.64 -14.17 -8.10
C TYR A 125 -4.88 -15.27 -8.86
N LYS A 126 -4.45 -16.32 -8.16
CA LYS A 126 -3.74 -17.46 -8.77
C LYS A 126 -4.59 -18.16 -9.83
N ASP A 127 -5.88 -18.32 -9.57
CA ASP A 127 -6.82 -18.92 -10.52
C ASP A 127 -7.09 -18.01 -11.73
N SER A 128 -7.12 -16.69 -11.53
CA SER A 128 -7.26 -15.70 -12.61
C SER A 128 -6.08 -15.76 -13.58
N ILE A 129 -4.85 -15.86 -13.08
CA ILE A 129 -3.66 -15.98 -13.95
C ILE A 129 -3.72 -17.27 -14.77
N LYS A 130 -4.06 -18.40 -14.14
CA LYS A 130 -4.15 -19.70 -14.81
C LYS A 130 -5.20 -19.76 -15.93
N LYS A 131 -6.27 -18.98 -15.84
CA LYS A 131 -7.29 -18.89 -16.91
C LYS A 131 -6.86 -18.03 -18.11
N THR A 132 -5.82 -17.21 -17.92
CA THR A 132 -5.34 -16.26 -18.93
C THR A 132 -4.07 -16.76 -19.64
N THR A 133 -3.49 -17.89 -19.17
CA THR A 133 -2.34 -18.57 -19.78
C THR A 133 -2.81 -19.85 -20.45
#